data_AF-A0A832I8Y3-F1
#
_entry.id   AF-A0A832I8Y3-F1
#
_cell.length_a   1.000
_cell.length_b   1.000
_cell.length_c   1.000
_cell.angle_alpha   90.00
_cell.angle_beta   90.00
_cell.angle_gamma   90.00
#
_symmetry.space_group_name_H-M   'P 1'
#
loop_
_entity.id
_entity.type
_entity.pdbx_description
1 polymer ?
#
loop_
_entity_poly.entity_id
_entity_poly.type
_entity_poly.pdbx_seq_one_letter_code
_entity_poly.pdbx_strand_id
1 'polypeptide(L)' 'MTQKILEIFKPKCLYRVDEGPLGENVYVVVVNEGTDVEKKFIEFYNQVGTEPALIVVTEEEFAQIEPLLGKGEKLF' A
#
# COMPACT_ATOMS: atom_id res chain seq x y z
N MET A 1 7.69 -9.60 -2.65
CA MET A 1 6.74 -8.49 -2.95
C MET A 1 6.62 -7.56 -1.76
N THR A 2 6.10 -8.03 -0.62
CA THR A 2 6.04 -7.30 0.66
C THR A 2 7.38 -6.68 1.07
N GLN A 3 8.50 -7.40 0.94
CA GLN A 3 9.84 -6.86 1.24
C GLN A 3 10.20 -5.60 0.43
N LYS A 4 9.94 -5.59 -0.89
CA LYS A 4 10.21 -4.42 -1.73
C LYS A 4 9.34 -3.21 -1.35
N ILE A 5 8.09 -3.45 -0.95
CA ILE A 5 7.21 -2.39 -0.45
C ILE A 5 7.82 -1.77 0.82
N LEU A 6 8.29 -2.61 1.75
CA LEU A 6 8.93 -2.14 2.97
C LEU A 6 10.24 -1.36 2.70
N GLU A 7 11.06 -1.82 1.75
CA GLU A 7 12.33 -1.16 1.40
C GLU A 7 12.13 0.21 0.75
N ILE A 8 11.18 0.32 -0.20
CA ILE A 8 10.96 1.53 -1.00
C ILE A 8 10.09 2.53 -0.24
N PHE A 9 8.94 2.08 0.26
CA PHE A 9 7.98 2.96 0.90
C PHE A 9 8.32 3.25 2.35
N LYS A 10 9.02 2.35 3.04
CA LYS A 10 9.28 2.43 4.49
C LYS A 10 8.00 2.81 5.25
N PRO A 11 6.91 2.06 5.05
CA PRO A 11 5.62 2.41 5.61
C PRO A 11 5.59 2.23 7.12
N LYS A 12 4.67 2.95 7.76
CA LYS A 12 4.31 2.73 9.16
C LYS A 12 3.50 1.45 9.33
N CYS A 13 2.61 1.17 8.37
CA CYS A 13 1.78 -0.03 8.37
C CYS A 13 1.58 -0.54 6.94
N LEU A 14 1.46 -1.86 6.81
CA LEU A 14 1.19 -2.51 5.54
C LEU A 14 0.03 -3.50 5.69
N TYR A 15 -0.99 -3.32 4.87
CA TYR A 15 -2.15 -4.21 4.79
C TYR A 15 -2.21 -4.86 3.43
N ARG A 16 -2.64 -6.12 3.41
CA ARG A 16 -3.00 -6.82 2.19
C ARG A 16 -4.50 -7.07 2.23
N VAL A 17 -5.22 -6.55 1.25
CA VAL A 17 -6.64 -6.78 1.04
C VAL A 17 -6.78 -7.85 -0.02
N ASP A 18 -7.26 -9.03 0.38
CA ASP A 18 -7.48 -10.14 -0.55
C ASP A 18 -8.78 -9.94 -1.34
N GLU A 19 -9.83 -9.45 -0.68
CA GLU A 19 -11.14 -9.18 -1.29
C GLU A 19 -11.82 -7.98 -0.60
N GLY A 20 -12.18 -6.94 -1.34
CA GLY A 20 -12.91 -5.80 -0.77
C GLY A 20 -13.36 -4.76 -1.79
N PRO A 21 -14.01 -3.67 -1.33
CA PRO A 21 -14.44 -2.58 -2.20
C PRO A 21 -13.26 -1.83 -2.85
N LEU A 22 -12.04 -2.00 -2.34
CA LEU A 22 -10.81 -1.49 -2.95
C LEU A 22 -10.30 -2.37 -4.11
N GLY A 23 -10.85 -3.57 -4.28
CA GLY A 23 -10.42 -4.57 -5.27
C GLY A 23 -9.97 -5.89 -4.63
N GLU A 24 -9.38 -6.75 -5.46
CA GLU A 24 -8.80 -8.04 -5.05
C GLU A 24 -7.27 -7.96 -5.10
N ASN A 25 -6.58 -8.61 -4.14
CA ASN A 25 -5.12 -8.63 -4.02
C ASN A 25 -4.45 -7.23 -4.05
N VAL A 26 -5.01 -6.30 -3.28
CA VAL A 26 -4.53 -4.92 -3.17
C VAL A 26 -3.65 -4.77 -1.94
N TYR A 27 -2.50 -4.10 -2.09
CA TYR A 27 -1.64 -3.72 -0.98
C TYR A 27 -1.90 -2.27 -0.59
N VAL A 28 -2.26 -2.04 0.68
CA VAL A 28 -2.47 -0.70 1.23
C VAL A 28 -1.27 -0.34 2.13
N VAL A 29 -0.56 0.70 1.73
CA VAL A 29 0.71 1.13 2.28
C VAL A 29 0.51 2.46 3.00
N VAL A 30 0.69 2.48 4.32
CA VAL A 30 0.50 3.69 5.12
C VAL A 30 1.85 4.37 5.33
N VAL A 31 2.01 5.60 4.84
CA VAL A 31 3.27 6.37 4.90
C VAL A 31 3.10 7.66 5.70
N ASN A 32 4.21 8.31 6.06
CA ASN A 32 4.18 9.64 6.66
C ASN A 32 3.88 10.71 5.61
N GLU A 33 3.30 11.83 6.05
CA GLU A 33 3.21 13.06 5.26
C GLU A 33 4.59 13.51 4.75
N GLY A 34 4.62 14.09 3.55
CA GLY A 34 5.86 14.51 2.89
C GLY A 34 6.64 13.39 2.22
N THR A 35 6.11 12.16 2.18
CA THR A 35 6.69 11.08 1.37
C THR A 35 6.46 11.37 -0.11
N ASP A 36 7.52 11.31 -0.92
CA ASP A 36 7.44 11.44 -2.37
C ASP A 36 6.87 10.15 -2.99
N VAL A 37 5.54 10.04 -2.98
CA VAL A 37 4.80 8.83 -3.36
C VAL A 37 4.98 8.54 -4.85
N GLU A 38 4.96 9.56 -5.71
CA GLU A 38 5.11 9.41 -7.17
C GLU A 38 6.46 8.77 -7.53
N LYS A 39 7.57 9.30 -7.00
CA LYS A 39 8.90 8.75 -7.26
C LYS A 39 9.01 7.30 -6.78
N LYS A 40 8.44 6.99 -5.61
CA LYS A 40 8.46 5.64 -5.05
C LYS A 40 7.60 4.65 -5.85
N PHE A 41 6.45 5.09 -6.38
CA PHE A 41 5.63 4.28 -7.28
C PHE A 41 6.39 3.89 -8.55
N ILE A 42 7.08 4.86 -9.17
CA ILE A 42 7.91 4.61 -10.35
C ILE A 42 9.01 3.61 -10.01
N GLU A 43 9.72 3.80 -8.90
CA GLU A 43 10.78 2.88 -8.45
C GLU A 43 10.24 1.47 -8.17
N PHE A 44 9.08 1.37 -7.53
CA PHE A 44 8.44 0.10 -7.21
C PHE A 44 8.03 -0.66 -8.46
N TYR A 45 7.25 -0.06 -9.36
CA TYR A 45 6.78 -0.74 -10.56
C TYR A 45 7.90 -1.02 -11.57
N ASN A 46 8.97 -0.21 -11.60
CA ASN A 46 10.18 -0.58 -12.34
C ASN A 46 10.84 -1.87 -11.82
N GLN A 47 10.65 -2.21 -10.55
CA GLN A 47 11.24 -3.39 -9.91
C GLN A 47 10.32 -4.61 -9.84
N VAL A 48 9.01 -4.42 -9.82
CA VAL A 48 8.03 -5.52 -9.67
C VAL A 48 7.16 -5.76 -10.91
N GLY A 49 7.14 -4.83 -11.88
CA GLY A 49 6.27 -4.90 -13.05
C GLY A 49 4.97 -4.11 -12.84
N THR A 50 3.85 -4.61 -13.36
CA THR A 50 2.54 -3.94 -13.31
C THR A 50 1.59 -4.47 -12.23
N GLU A 51 1.99 -5.53 -11.52
CA GLU A 51 1.19 -6.17 -10.47
C GLU A 51 2.03 -6.35 -9.20
N PRO A 52 1.42 -6.26 -8.00
CA PRO A 52 -0.01 -6.17 -7.69
C PRO A 52 -0.49 -4.71 -7.59
N ALA A 53 -1.80 -4.51 -7.43
CA ALA A 53 -2.35 -3.18 -7.17
C ALA A 53 -1.84 -2.64 -5.82
N LEU A 54 -1.28 -1.44 -5.85
CA LEU A 54 -0.71 -0.78 -4.69
C LEU A 54 -1.44 0.55 -4.44
N ILE A 55 -1.98 0.72 -3.25
CA ILE A 55 -2.58 1.96 -2.75
C ILE A 55 -1.65 2.50 -1.67
N VAL A 56 -1.17 3.72 -1.85
CA VAL A 56 -0.29 4.38 -0.88
C VAL A 56 -1.04 5.58 -0.34
N VAL A 57 -1.18 5.63 0.98
CA VAL A 57 -1.98 6.65 1.69
C VAL A 57 -1.23 7.15 2.91
N THR A 58 -1.54 8.36 3.35
CA THR A 58 -1.11 8.85 4.67
C THR A 58 -1.91 8.20 5.79
N GLU A 59 -1.50 8.39 7.05
CA GLU A 59 -2.30 7.94 8.20
C GLU A 59 -3.70 8.59 8.24
N GLU A 60 -3.81 9.86 7.85
CA GLU A 60 -5.10 10.57 7.81
C GLU A 60 -6.01 10.04 6.71
N GLU A 61 -5.46 9.74 5.54
CA GLU A 61 -6.19 9.10 4.45
C GLU A 61 -6.56 7.66 4.79
N PHE A 62 -5.67 6.94 5.47
CA PHE A 62 -5.92 5.58 5.93
C PHE A 62 -7.14 5.51 6.84
N ALA A 63 -7.30 6.43 7.79
CA ALA A 63 -8.48 6.46 8.66
C ALA A 63 -9.81 6.59 7.89
N GLN A 64 -9.79 7.17 6.69
CA GLN A 64 -10.98 7.30 5.83
C GLN A 64 -11.24 6.03 5.01
N ILE A 65 -10.20 5.31 4.61
CA ILE A 65 -10.32 4.08 3.82
C ILE A 65 -10.28 2.79 4.65
N GLU A 66 -9.91 2.87 5.93
CA GLU A 66 -9.91 1.75 6.88
C GLU A 66 -11.24 0.98 6.89
N PRO A 67 -12.43 1.62 6.93
CA PRO A 67 -13.70 0.90 6.84
C PRO A 67 -13.96 0.26 5.47
N LEU A 68 -13.19 0.63 4.45
CA LEU A 68 -13.22 0.04 3.11
C LEU A 68 -12.22 -1.12 2.96
N LEU A 69 -11.36 -1.35 3.95
CA LEU A 69 -10.56 -2.56 4.02
C LEU A 69 -11.53 -3.73 4.21
N GLY A 70 -11.74 -4.49 3.14
CA GLY A 70 -12.60 -5.68 3.16
C GLY A 70 -11.95 -6.82 3.93
N LYS A 71 -11.98 -8.03 3.36
CA LYS A 71 -11.21 -9.15 3.87
C LYS A 71 -9.73 -8.95 3.52
N GLY A 72 -8.90 -9.03 4.54
CA GLY A 72 -7.45 -8.93 4.39
C GLY A 72 -6.73 -9.16 5.70
N GLU A 73 -5.43 -8.97 5.68
CA GLU A 73 -4.54 -9.12 6.82
C GLU A 73 -3.57 -7.95 6.93
N LYS A 74 -3.27 -7.57 8.18
CA LYS A 74 -2.17 -6.65 8.48
C LYS A 74 -0.86 -7.44 8.45
N LEU A 75 0.06 -7.03 7.58
CA LEU A 75 1.35 -7.70 7.39
C LEU A 75 2.49 -7.07 8.21
N PHE A 76 2.37 -5.78 8.52
CA PHE A 76 3.36 -5.01 9.28
C PHE A 76 2.67 -3.89 10.06
#